data_AF-A0A0U2YMN7-F1
#
_entry.id   AF-A0A0U2YMN7-F1
#
_cell.length_a   1.000
_cell.length_b   1.000
_cell.length_c   1.000
_cell.angle_alpha   90.00
_cell.angle_beta   90.00
_cell.angle_gamma   90.00
#
_symmetry.space_group_name_H-M   'P 1'
#
loop_
_entity.id
_entity.type
_entity.pdbx_description
1 polymer ?
#
loop_
_entity_poly.entity_id
_entity_poly.type
_entity_poly.pdbx_seq_one_letter_code
_entity_poly.pdbx_strand_id
1 'polypeptide(L)' 'MRTSTILFIFLLVMHLLTVLNTLLFGGNLNDLVFWFNSALFMAALAVFVYRRGIFDAKEAPTSEPAKKRK' A
#
# COMPACT_ATOMS: atom_id res chain seq x y z
N MET A 1 0.61 2.38 -15.08
CA MET A 1 0.92 3.25 -13.93
C MET A 1 1.85 2.52 -12.98
N ARG A 2 2.90 3.16 -12.46
CA ARG A 2 3.78 2.54 -11.44
C ARG A 2 2.93 2.21 -10.21
N THR A 3 3.16 1.06 -9.58
CA THR A 3 2.40 0.60 -8.41
C THR A 3 2.38 1.65 -7.28
N SER A 4 3.42 2.48 -7.18
CA SER A 4 3.50 3.63 -6.28
C SER A 4 2.41 4.68 -6.52
N THR A 5 1.98 4.89 -7.77
CA THR A 5 0.89 5.83 -8.10
C THR A 5 -0.45 5.36 -7.52
N ILE A 6 -0.70 4.05 -7.53
CA ILE A 6 -1.93 3.46 -6.97
C ILE A 6 -1.97 3.66 -5.46
N LEU A 7 -0.86 3.38 -4.77
CA LEU A 7 -0.72 3.66 -3.32
C LEU A 7 -0.95 5.14 -3.00
N PHE A 8 -0.41 6.04 -3.81
CA PHE A 8 -0.58 7.47 -3.62
C PHE A 8 -2.05 7.90 -3.75
N ILE A 9 -2.78 7.34 -4.72
CA ILE A 9 -4.22 7.57 -4.89
C ILE A 9 -5.00 7.09 -3.65
N PHE A 10 -4.70 5.89 -3.13
CA PHE A 10 -5.35 5.38 -1.92
C PHE A 10 -5.11 6.29 -0.71
N LEU A 11 -3.87 6.76 -0.50
CA LEU A 11 -3.54 7.70 0.58
C LEU A 11 -4.29 9.03 0.43
N LEU A 12 -4.37 9.55 -0.80
CA LEU A 12 -5.05 10.81 -1.09
C LEU A 12 -6.56 10.71 -0.78
N VAL A 13 -7.18 9.59 -1.16
CA VAL A 13 -8.59 9.30 -0.86
C VAL A 13 -8.83 9.21 0.65
N MET A 14 -7.99 8.49 1.40
CA MET A 14 -8.13 8.40 2.86
C MET A 14 -8.02 9.76 3.54
N HIS A 15 -7.07 10.58 3.07
CA HIS A 15 -6.87 11.91 3.60
C HIS A 15 -8.10 12.80 3.35
N LEU A 16 -8.62 12.79 2.12
CA LEU A 16 -9.85 13.51 1.76
C LEU A 16 -11.05 13.10 2.61
N LEU A 17 -11.28 11.80 2.79
CA LEU A 17 -12.38 11.30 3.61
C LEU A 17 -12.29 11.79 5.05
N THR A 18 -11.09 11.80 5.61
CA THR A 18 -10.84 12.29 6.97
C THR A 18 -11.11 13.78 7.08
N VAL A 19 -10.55 14.57 6.15
CA VAL A 19 -10.72 16.03 6.11
C VAL A 19 -12.19 16.41 5.91
N LEU A 20 -12.90 15.74 5.00
CA LEU A 20 -14.32 15.95 4.75
C LEU A 20 -15.17 15.60 5.98
N ASN A 21 -14.83 14.53 6.69
CA ASN A 21 -15.52 14.19 7.93
C ASN A 21 -15.33 15.26 9.01
N THR A 22 -14.11 15.76 9.17
CA THR A 22 -13.83 16.83 10.13
C THR A 22 -14.50 18.15 9.75
N LEU A 23 -14.53 18.50 8.46
CA LEU A 23 -15.07 19.78 7.99
C LEU A 23 -16.60 19.81 7.91
N LEU A 24 -17.23 18.73 7.42
CA LEU A 24 -18.67 18.69 7.14
C LEU A 24 -19.48 18.08 8.27
N PHE A 25 -18.91 17.14 9.02
CA PHE A 25 -19.60 16.39 10.07
C PHE A 25 -19.04 16.64 11.47
N GLY A 26 -18.09 17.58 11.61
CA GLY A 26 -17.47 17.93 12.88
C GLY A 26 -16.74 16.76 13.55
N GLY A 27 -16.36 15.73 12.79
CA GLY A 27 -15.69 14.53 13.32
C GLY A 27 -16.63 13.47 13.91
N ASN A 28 -17.95 13.64 13.85
CA ASN A 28 -18.89 12.66 14.43
C ASN A 28 -18.82 11.26 13.78
N LEU A 29 -18.31 11.14 12.56
CA LEU A 29 -18.12 9.85 11.89
C LEU A 29 -16.67 9.36 11.98
N ASN A 30 -15.87 9.88 12.92
CA ASN A 30 -14.44 9.53 13.03
C ASN A 30 -14.22 8.02 13.15
N ASP A 31 -15.02 7.32 13.95
CA ASP A 31 -14.89 5.87 14.11
C ASP A 31 -15.17 5.12 12.81
N LEU A 32 -16.19 5.56 12.05
CA LEU A 32 -16.57 4.96 10.77
C LEU A 32 -15.51 5.24 9.69
N VAL A 33 -15.03 6.47 9.62
CA VAL A 33 -14.00 6.90 8.66
C VAL A 33 -12.67 6.23 8.97
N PHE A 34 -12.33 6.08 10.25
CA PHE A 34 -11.16 5.34 10.69
C PHE A 34 -11.24 3.86 10.29
N TRP A 35 -12.39 3.22 10.52
CA TRP A 35 -12.61 1.83 10.10
C TRP A 35 -12.48 1.68 8.57
N PHE A 36 -13.09 2.59 7.81
CA PHE A 36 -13.05 2.56 6.35
C PHE A 36 -11.63 2.81 5.80
N ASN A 37 -10.90 3.77 6.38
CA ASN A 37 -9.49 4.03 6.04
C ASN A 37 -8.61 2.81 6.33
N SER A 38 -8.82 2.13 7.46
CA SER A 38 -8.08 0.91 7.80
C SER A 38 -8.33 -0.22 6.80
N ALA A 39 -9.58 -0.42 6.39
CA ALA A 39 -9.95 -1.40 5.36
C ALA A 39 -9.35 -1.05 3.99
N LEU A 40 -9.46 0.21 3.56
CA LEU A 40 -8.84 0.70 2.32
C LEU A 40 -7.31 0.53 2.34
N PHE A 41 -6.67 0.71 3.49
CA PHE A 41 -5.22 0.58 3.63
C PHE A 41 -4.79 -0.87 3.51
N MET A 42 -5.51 -1.78 4.16
CA MET A 42 -5.28 -3.22 4.00
C MET A 42 -5.54 -3.68 2.56
N ALA A 43 -6.56 -3.17 1.89
CA ALA A 43 -6.81 -3.46 0.48
C ALA A 43 -5.68 -2.95 -0.42
N ALA A 44 -5.20 -1.72 -0.19
CA ALA A 44 -4.07 -1.15 -0.93
C ALA A 44 -2.79 -1.96 -0.71
N LEU A 45 -2.52 -2.40 0.52
CA LEU A 45 -1.41 -3.30 0.84
C LEU A 45 -1.55 -4.66 0.16
N ALA A 46 -2.73 -5.29 0.20
CA ALA A 46 -2.98 -6.57 -0.46
C ALA A 46 -2.72 -6.49 -1.98
N VAL A 47 -3.24 -5.44 -2.62
CA VAL A 47 -3.01 -5.17 -4.06
C VAL A 47 -1.54 -4.91 -4.34
N PHE A 48 -0.85 -4.16 -3.47
CA PHE A 48 0.58 -3.88 -3.62
C PHE A 48 1.42 -5.15 -3.49
N VAL A 49 1.17 -5.98 -2.48
CA VAL A 49 1.85 -7.26 -2.25
C VAL A 49 1.62 -8.21 -3.42
N TYR A 50 0.37 -8.33 -3.88
CA TYR A 50 0.00 -9.14 -5.04
C TYR A 50 0.71 -8.68 -6.32
N ARG A 51 0.67 -7.37 -6.62
CA ARG A 51 1.31 -6.82 -7.84
C ARG A 51 2.83 -6.80 -7.78
N ARG A 52 3.43 -6.70 -6.60
CA ARG A 52 4.89 -6.69 -6.42
C ARG A 52 5.47 -8.10 -6.43
N GLY A 53 4.63 -9.14 -6.42
CA GLY A 53 5.09 -10.52 -6.41
C GLY A 53 5.98 -10.80 -5.21
N ILE A 54 5.70 -10.23 -4.03
CA ILE A 54 6.52 -10.50 -2.83
C ILE A 54 6.51 -11.99 -2.46
N PHE A 55 5.46 -12.72 -2.83
CA PHE A 55 5.41 -14.18 -2.76
C PHE A 55 6.00 -14.91 -3.99
N ASP A 56 6.33 -14.16 -5.05
CA ASP A 56 7.08 -14.58 -6.24
C ASP A 56 8.58 -14.27 -6.09
N ALA A 57 9.03 -14.06 -4.86
CA ALA A 57 10.43 -14.28 -4.50
C ALA A 57 10.70 -15.80 -4.59
N LYS A 58 10.73 -16.34 -5.81
CA LYS A 58 11.61 -17.47 -6.09
C LYS A 58 12.99 -17.04 -5.64
N GLU A 59 13.38 -17.58 -4.50
CA GLU A 59 14.74 -17.91 -4.10
C GLU A 59 15.78 -17.16 -4.94
N ALA A 60 16.30 -16.05 -4.40
CA ALA A 60 17.62 -15.61 -4.83
C ALA A 60 18.57 -16.77 -4.51
N PRO A 61 19.12 -17.52 -5.49
CA PRO A 61 20.19 -18.43 -5.17
C PRO A 61 21.38 -17.54 -4.90
N THR A 62 21.76 -17.51 -3.64
CA THR A 62 23.07 -17.10 -3.17
C THR A 62 24.10 -17.92 -3.97
N SER A 63 24.59 -17.37 -5.06
CA SER A 63 25.80 -17.87 -5.73
C SER A 63 26.45 -16.74 -6.48
N GLU A 64 27.42 -16.11 -5.83
CA GLU A 64 28.57 -15.53 -6.52
C GLU A 64 29.04 -16.53 -7.61
N PRO A 65 29.12 -16.14 -8.90
CA PRO A 65 29.95 -16.89 -9.81
C PRO A 65 31.39 -16.50 -9.49
N ALA A 66 32.11 -17.50 -8.98
CA ALA A 66 33.53 -17.48 -8.71
C ALA A 66 34.32 -16.77 -9.82
N LYS A 67 35.08 -15.77 -9.37
CA LYS A 67 36.32 -15.23 -9.94
C LYS A 67 36.94 -16.14 -11.03
N LYS A 68 36.80 -15.73 -12.30
CA LYS A 68 37.61 -16.24 -13.41
C LYS A 68 39.09 -16.11 -13.06
N ARG A 69 39.79 -17.23 -12.94
CA ARG A 69 41.25 -17.30 -12.98
C ARG A 69 41.69 -18.64 -13.57
N LYS A 70 41.92 -18.66 -14.88
CA LYS A 70 42.94 -19.46 -15.56
C LYS A 70 43.37 -18.69 -16.80
#